data_AF-A0A351I0N8-F1
#
_entry.id   AF-A0A351I0N8-F1
#
_cell.length_a   1.000
_cell.length_b   1.000
_cell.length_c   1.000
_cell.angle_alpha   90.00
_cell.angle_beta   90.00
_cell.angle_gamma   90.00
#
_symmetry.space_group_name_H-M   'P 1'
#
loop_
_entity.id
_entity.type
_entity.pdbx_description
1 polymer ?
#
loop_
_entity_poly.entity_id
_entity_poly.type
_entity_poly.pdbx_seq_one_letter_code
_entity_poly.pdbx_strand_id
1 'polypeptide(L)'
;MHPHHQDPRLQAEGPRALDRVPPSLRAARSHRAARRRRLQKLSRLAAGERPVSTARRTFLILASASPRRRAILRSAGVRFRVDPSRVDEGSREKDPRRLVVALARRKALEVSRRHPELPVLGADTIVVCAGELLGKPRDLKDAARMITLQSGRWQRVYTGTALVVGRRVFTDLAVTKVKARRLDAGRLRRLSGKHMDKAGAYAVQDDHDPLVEKIVGDRDNVVGLPMRSVRRLLARAAAARRNSEAALPRPMARARRAR
;
A
#
# COMPACT_ATOMS: atom_id res chain seq x y z
N MET A 1 58.88 44.75 -8.42
CA MET A 1 60.04 44.20 -9.17
C MET A 1 59.61 42.92 -9.86
N HIS A 2 59.45 42.97 -11.18
CA HIS A 2 59.44 41.84 -12.15
C HIS A 2 60.92 41.54 -12.53
N PRO A 3 61.32 40.38 -13.12
CA PRO A 3 60.85 39.85 -14.43
C PRO A 3 60.61 38.32 -14.49
N HIS A 4 59.60 37.85 -15.24
CA HIS A 4 59.64 37.36 -16.64
C HIS A 4 60.61 36.20 -16.95
N HIS A 5 60.05 35.03 -17.29
CA HIS A 5 60.35 34.37 -18.57
C HIS A 5 59.22 33.40 -19.01
N GLN A 6 58.55 33.76 -20.11
CA GLN A 6 57.94 32.85 -21.09
C GLN A 6 59.10 32.35 -22.01
N ASP A 7 59.09 31.26 -22.79
CA ASP A 7 58.07 30.70 -23.68
C ASP A 7 58.58 29.32 -24.28
N PRO A 8 58.12 28.73 -25.42
CA PRO A 8 57.30 27.49 -25.50
C PRO A 8 57.82 26.36 -26.45
N ARG A 9 56.99 25.30 -26.59
CA ARG A 9 56.83 24.31 -27.70
C ARG A 9 57.45 22.91 -27.55
N LEU A 10 56.58 21.89 -27.50
CA LEU A 10 56.59 20.63 -28.28
C LEU A 10 55.33 19.82 -27.86
N GLN A 11 54.22 19.90 -28.60
CA GLN A 11 53.79 19.02 -29.70
C GLN A 11 52.80 17.92 -29.27
N ALA A 12 51.82 17.70 -30.16
CA ALA A 12 50.57 16.99 -29.99
C ALA A 12 50.71 15.46 -29.92
N GLU A 13 49.85 14.80 -29.13
CA GLU A 13 49.38 13.44 -29.42
C GLU A 13 47.86 13.35 -29.28
N GLY A 14 47.22 12.91 -30.36
CA GLY A 14 45.77 12.75 -30.47
C GLY A 14 45.23 11.49 -29.77
N PRO A 15 43.90 11.38 -29.63
CA PRO A 15 43.28 10.26 -28.92
C PRO A 15 43.43 8.94 -29.69
N ARG A 16 43.97 7.93 -29.00
CA ARG A 16 44.12 6.55 -29.47
C ARG A 16 42.78 5.95 -29.92
N ALA A 17 42.76 5.48 -31.16
CA ALA A 17 41.65 4.77 -31.78
C ALA A 17 41.62 3.30 -31.34
N LEU A 18 40.65 2.93 -30.50
CA LEU A 18 40.13 1.56 -30.42
C LEU A 18 38.61 1.62 -30.19
N ASP A 19 37.89 0.76 -30.92
CA ASP A 19 36.45 0.46 -30.83
C ASP A 19 35.44 1.42 -31.46
N ARG A 20 35.60 1.69 -32.77
CA ARG A 20 34.46 2.07 -33.63
C ARG A 20 33.99 0.87 -34.46
N VAL A 21 32.97 0.17 -33.96
CA VAL A 21 32.24 -0.85 -34.73
C VAL A 21 31.58 -0.19 -35.95
N PRO A 22 31.80 -0.69 -37.19
CA PRO A 22 31.21 -0.12 -38.40
C PRO A 22 29.67 -0.03 -38.33
N PRO A 23 29.04 1.05 -38.82
CA PRO A 23 27.59 1.23 -38.82
C PRO A 23 26.82 0.07 -39.48
N SER A 24 27.41 -0.58 -40.48
CA SER A 24 26.85 -1.73 -41.20
C SER A 24 26.64 -2.97 -40.31
N LEU A 25 27.48 -3.18 -39.29
CA LEU A 25 27.37 -4.31 -38.34
C LEU A 25 26.34 -4.05 -37.21
N ARG A 26 26.06 -2.78 -36.88
CA ARG A 26 25.00 -2.42 -35.91
C ARG A 26 23.59 -2.63 -36.47
N ALA A 27 23.37 -2.28 -37.74
CA ALA A 27 22.08 -2.51 -38.42
C ALA A 27 21.80 -4.01 -38.60
N ALA A 28 22.81 -4.82 -38.95
CA ALA A 28 22.63 -6.27 -39.09
C ALA A 28 22.26 -6.96 -37.76
N ARG A 29 22.78 -6.50 -36.62
CA ARG A 29 22.46 -7.02 -35.28
C ARG A 29 21.04 -6.66 -34.81
N SER A 30 20.54 -5.46 -35.11
CA SER A 30 19.18 -5.04 -34.76
C SER A 30 18.12 -5.80 -35.55
N HIS A 31 18.35 -6.04 -36.85
CA HIS A 31 17.46 -6.84 -37.69
C HIS A 31 17.41 -8.33 -37.27
N ARG A 32 18.55 -8.92 -36.88
CA ARG A 32 18.58 -10.31 -36.33
C ARG A 32 17.81 -10.43 -35.01
N ALA A 33 17.94 -9.46 -34.11
CA ALA A 33 17.22 -9.45 -32.84
C ALA A 33 15.70 -9.25 -33.02
N ALA A 34 15.28 -8.36 -33.91
CA ALA A 34 13.88 -8.14 -34.23
C ALA A 34 13.24 -9.37 -34.90
N ARG A 35 13.95 -10.00 -35.83
CA ARG A 35 13.51 -11.24 -36.49
C ARG A 35 13.40 -12.41 -35.50
N ARG A 36 14.34 -12.56 -34.57
CA ARG A 36 14.28 -13.57 -33.50
C ARG A 36 13.09 -13.36 -32.56
N ARG A 37 12.78 -12.12 -32.18
CA ARG A 37 11.58 -11.79 -31.37
C ARG A 37 10.28 -12.08 -32.11
N ARG A 38 10.22 -11.80 -33.42
CA ARG A 38 9.05 -12.10 -34.26
C ARG A 38 8.85 -13.61 -34.41
N LEU A 39 9.93 -14.37 -34.62
CA LEU A 39 9.89 -15.83 -34.71
C LEU A 39 9.52 -16.49 -33.36
N GLN A 40 10.01 -15.98 -32.23
CA GLN A 40 9.59 -16.45 -30.90
C GLN A 40 8.12 -16.13 -30.61
N LYS A 41 7.63 -14.97 -31.05
CA LYS A 41 6.21 -14.58 -30.92
C LYS A 41 5.31 -15.47 -31.78
N LEU A 42 5.73 -15.79 -33.01
CA LEU A 42 5.00 -16.68 -33.92
C LEU A 42 5.03 -18.15 -33.44
N SER A 43 6.17 -18.61 -32.89
CA SER A 43 6.31 -19.94 -32.29
C SER A 43 5.41 -20.13 -31.07
N ARG A 44 5.27 -19.12 -30.19
CA ARG A 44 4.36 -19.16 -29.04
C ARG A 44 2.88 -19.13 -29.42
N LEU A 45 2.53 -18.44 -30.52
CA LEU A 45 1.17 -18.42 -31.07
C LEU A 45 0.81 -19.76 -31.71
N ALA A 46 1.78 -20.43 -32.36
CA ALA A 46 1.59 -21.77 -32.93
C ALA A 46 1.52 -22.87 -31.87
N ALA A 47 2.19 -22.69 -30.72
CA ALA A 47 2.21 -23.66 -29.61
C ALA A 47 0.93 -23.65 -28.74
N GLY A 48 -0.09 -22.86 -29.07
CA GLY A 48 -1.33 -22.80 -28.28
C GLY A 48 -1.15 -22.29 -26.84
N GLU A 49 0.02 -21.71 -26.52
CA GLU A 49 0.29 -21.08 -25.22
C GLU A 49 -0.57 -19.83 -25.10
N ARG A 50 -1.78 -20.00 -24.57
CA ARG A 50 -2.61 -18.89 -24.14
C ARG A 50 -1.77 -18.04 -23.18
N PRO A 51 -1.64 -16.72 -23.40
CA PRO A 51 -0.94 -15.88 -22.44
C PRO A 51 -1.60 -16.08 -21.08
N VAL A 52 -0.79 -16.52 -20.10
CA VAL A 52 -1.19 -16.64 -18.70
C VAL A 52 -1.98 -15.38 -18.36
N SER A 53 -3.25 -15.56 -18.00
CA SER A 53 -4.19 -14.45 -17.88
C SER A 53 -3.55 -13.36 -17.03
N THR A 54 -3.35 -12.18 -17.61
CA THR A 54 -3.05 -10.98 -16.84
C THR A 54 -4.26 -10.74 -15.96
N ALA A 55 -4.25 -11.29 -14.74
CA ALA A 55 -5.21 -10.94 -13.71
C ALA A 55 -5.24 -9.42 -13.70
N ARG A 56 -6.37 -8.82 -14.15
CA ARG A 56 -6.54 -7.37 -14.23
C ARG A 56 -6.07 -6.80 -12.90
N ARG A 57 -4.93 -6.12 -12.88
CA ARG A 57 -4.41 -5.49 -11.66
C ARG A 57 -5.47 -4.47 -11.24
N THR A 58 -6.24 -4.80 -10.21
CA THR A 58 -7.36 -3.96 -9.75
C THR A 58 -6.81 -2.59 -9.40
N PHE A 59 -7.27 -1.58 -10.14
CA PHE A 59 -7.03 -0.18 -9.81
C PHE A 59 -8.09 0.26 -8.80
N LEU A 60 -7.69 0.84 -7.67
CA LEU A 60 -8.61 1.28 -6.60
C LEU A 60 -8.30 2.69 -6.11
N ILE A 61 -9.23 3.29 -5.36
CA ILE A 61 -9.02 4.52 -4.61
C ILE A 61 -8.71 4.18 -3.15
N LEU A 62 -7.62 4.72 -2.60
CA LEU A 62 -7.35 4.69 -1.17
C LEU A 62 -7.96 5.92 -0.50
N ALA A 63 -8.98 5.70 0.32
CA ALA A 63 -9.72 6.71 1.09
C ALA A 63 -8.94 7.23 2.33
N SER A 64 -7.64 7.49 2.19
CA SER A 64 -6.78 7.83 3.33
C SER A 64 -5.60 8.71 2.96
N ALA A 65 -5.36 9.76 3.75
CA ALA A 65 -4.16 10.60 3.66
C ALA A 65 -2.90 9.93 4.26
N SER A 66 -3.02 8.79 4.95
CA SER A 66 -1.92 8.17 5.70
C SER A 66 -0.77 7.75 4.77
N PRO A 67 0.45 8.31 4.94
CA PRO A 67 1.63 7.90 4.17
C PRO A 67 1.94 6.41 4.32
N ARG A 68 1.66 5.85 5.50
CA ARG A 68 1.95 4.46 5.85
C ARG A 68 1.09 3.48 5.07
N ARG A 69 -0.22 3.76 4.98
CA ARG A 69 -1.16 2.94 4.19
C ARG A 69 -0.83 2.97 2.70
N ARG A 70 -0.39 4.13 2.19
CA ARG A 70 0.12 4.27 0.81
C ARG A 70 1.35 3.40 0.58
N ALA A 71 2.31 3.44 1.51
CA ALA A 71 3.53 2.64 1.43
C ALA A 71 3.20 1.14 1.41
N ILE A 72 2.36 0.65 2.32
CA ILE A 72 1.92 -0.75 2.39
C ILE A 72 1.29 -1.21 1.05
N LEU A 73 0.31 -0.46 0.52
CA LEU A 73 -0.33 -0.83 -0.75
C LEU A 73 0.65 -0.85 -1.92
N ARG A 74 1.58 0.11 -1.96
CA ARG A 74 2.59 0.21 -3.01
C ARG A 74 3.54 -0.99 -2.95
N SER A 75 4.05 -1.33 -1.76
CA SER A 75 4.89 -2.51 -1.55
C SER A 75 4.18 -3.81 -1.91
N ALA A 76 2.85 -3.87 -1.73
CA ALA A 76 2.03 -5.00 -2.15
C ALA A 76 1.73 -5.06 -3.67
N GLY A 77 2.24 -4.12 -4.46
CA GLY A 77 2.05 -4.08 -5.93
C GLY A 77 0.63 -3.70 -6.36
N VAL A 78 -0.19 -3.17 -5.46
CA VAL A 78 -1.56 -2.72 -5.77
C VAL A 78 -1.49 -1.40 -6.52
N ARG A 79 -2.24 -1.27 -7.62
CA ARG A 79 -2.37 0.02 -8.32
C ARG A 79 -3.49 0.82 -7.66
N PHE A 80 -3.21 2.06 -7.26
CA PHE A 80 -4.21 2.90 -6.63
C PHE A 80 -3.97 4.39 -6.90
N ARG A 81 -5.04 5.17 -6.71
CA ARG A 81 -5.00 6.63 -6.52
C ARG A 81 -5.39 6.95 -5.08
N VAL A 82 -4.92 8.06 -4.54
CA VAL A 82 -5.22 8.50 -3.19
C VAL A 82 -6.30 9.58 -3.25
N ASP A 83 -7.32 9.45 -2.42
CA ASP A 83 -8.30 10.50 -2.20
C ASP A 83 -8.74 10.47 -0.73
N PRO A 84 -8.20 11.34 0.13
CA PRO A 84 -8.51 11.33 1.55
C PRO A 84 -10.00 11.60 1.81
N SER A 85 -10.58 10.82 2.73
CA SER A 85 -11.92 11.12 3.22
C SER A 85 -11.93 12.39 4.08
N ARG A 86 -13.05 13.11 4.04
CA ARG A 86 -13.29 14.33 4.84
C ARG A 86 -14.32 14.12 5.96
N VAL A 87 -14.70 12.87 6.21
CA VAL A 87 -15.73 12.55 7.21
C VAL A 87 -15.24 12.82 8.63
N ASP A 88 -16.12 13.34 9.48
CA ASP A 88 -15.86 13.41 10.92
C ASP A 88 -15.69 12.00 11.50
N GLU A 89 -14.64 11.85 12.31
CA GLU A 89 -14.26 10.59 12.95
C GLU A 89 -14.88 10.43 14.34
N GLY A 90 -15.69 11.39 14.79
CA GLY A 90 -16.51 11.30 16.00
C GLY A 90 -17.37 10.02 16.03
N SER A 91 -17.45 9.39 17.19
CA SER A 91 -18.27 8.20 17.44
C SER A 91 -18.58 8.03 18.92
N ARG A 92 -19.80 7.59 19.24
CA ARG A 92 -20.19 7.14 20.59
C ARG A 92 -19.95 5.64 20.82
N GLU A 93 -19.52 4.91 19.80
CA GLU A 93 -19.22 3.49 19.89
C GLU A 93 -18.00 3.26 20.80
N LYS A 94 -18.17 2.36 21.78
CA LYS A 94 -17.15 2.04 22.79
C LYS A 94 -16.43 0.72 22.49
N ASP A 95 -17.05 -0.20 21.75
CA ASP A 95 -16.37 -1.42 21.33
C ASP A 95 -15.34 -1.10 20.24
N PRO A 96 -14.03 -1.29 20.50
CA PRO A 96 -12.98 -0.98 19.55
C PRO A 96 -13.14 -1.73 18.22
N ARG A 97 -13.72 -2.93 18.23
CA ARG A 97 -13.95 -3.73 17.02
C ARG A 97 -14.99 -3.08 16.11
N ARG A 98 -16.12 -2.68 16.69
CA ARG A 98 -17.22 -2.03 15.96
C ARG A 98 -16.80 -0.64 15.50
N LEU A 99 -16.09 0.10 16.36
CA LEU A 99 -15.62 1.46 16.08
C LEU A 99 -14.77 1.53 14.81
N VAL A 100 -13.70 0.73 14.72
CA VAL A 100 -12.80 0.80 13.56
C VAL A 100 -13.46 0.33 12.27
N VAL A 101 -14.36 -0.66 12.34
CA VAL A 101 -15.10 -1.13 11.16
C VAL A 101 -16.07 -0.04 10.69
N ALA A 102 -16.79 0.60 11.60
CA ALA A 102 -17.69 1.70 11.29
C ALA A 102 -16.95 2.90 10.69
N LEU A 103 -15.80 3.29 11.26
CA LEU A 103 -14.96 4.37 10.74
C LEU A 103 -14.40 4.07 9.35
N ALA A 104 -13.84 2.87 9.15
CA ALA A 104 -13.34 2.44 7.85
C ALA A 104 -14.44 2.47 6.78
N ARG A 105 -15.64 1.97 7.14
CA ARG A 105 -16.84 1.99 6.27
C ARG A 105 -17.27 3.41 5.93
N ARG A 106 -17.35 4.31 6.92
CA ARG A 106 -17.71 5.72 6.70
C ARG A 106 -16.75 6.39 5.72
N LYS A 107 -15.44 6.24 5.92
CA LYS A 107 -14.39 6.78 5.05
C LYS A 107 -14.52 6.27 3.61
N ALA A 108 -14.69 4.96 3.44
CA ALA A 108 -14.83 4.36 2.12
C ALA A 108 -16.11 4.81 1.39
N LEU A 109 -17.23 4.89 2.12
CA LEU A 109 -18.52 5.30 1.55
C LEU A 109 -18.54 6.75 1.10
N GLU A 110 -18.01 7.67 1.90
CA GLU A 110 -17.93 9.09 1.51
C GLU A 110 -17.12 9.25 0.22
N VAL A 111 -15.92 8.69 0.16
CA VAL A 111 -15.07 8.77 -1.04
C VAL A 111 -15.70 8.04 -2.23
N SER A 112 -16.42 6.93 -2.01
CA SER A 112 -17.08 6.21 -3.12
C SER A 112 -18.13 7.02 -3.87
N ARG A 113 -18.76 8.01 -3.22
CA ARG A 113 -19.70 8.93 -3.89
C ARG A 113 -19.01 9.80 -4.95
N ARG A 114 -17.71 10.04 -4.80
CA ARG A 114 -16.87 10.84 -5.70
C ARG A 114 -16.17 9.99 -6.79
N HIS A 115 -16.19 8.66 -6.65
CA HIS A 115 -15.59 7.69 -7.58
C HIS A 115 -16.51 6.47 -7.78
N PRO A 116 -17.75 6.64 -8.29
CA PRO A 116 -18.74 5.57 -8.37
C PRO A 116 -18.31 4.36 -9.23
N GLU A 117 -17.37 4.56 -10.15
CA GLU A 117 -16.86 3.58 -11.10
C GLU A 117 -15.65 2.76 -10.59
N LEU A 118 -15.01 3.21 -9.51
CA LEU A 118 -13.81 2.57 -8.96
C LEU A 118 -14.05 1.93 -7.59
N PRO A 119 -13.39 0.79 -7.29
CA PRO A 119 -13.34 0.29 -5.93
C PRO A 119 -12.69 1.30 -4.98
N VAL A 120 -13.28 1.51 -3.81
CA VAL A 120 -12.77 2.46 -2.80
C VAL A 120 -12.44 1.72 -1.50
N LEU A 121 -11.19 1.81 -1.06
CA LEU A 121 -10.66 1.18 0.15
C LEU A 121 -10.50 2.20 1.28
N GLY A 122 -11.25 2.02 2.36
CA GLY A 122 -11.08 2.73 3.63
C GLY A 122 -10.46 1.84 4.70
N ALA A 123 -9.76 2.47 5.64
CA ALA A 123 -9.22 1.79 6.81
C ALA A 123 -9.17 2.73 8.02
N ASP A 124 -9.29 2.16 9.21
CA ASP A 124 -9.17 2.87 10.48
C ASP A 124 -8.47 2.01 11.53
N THR A 125 -7.61 2.61 12.36
CA THR A 125 -6.71 1.88 13.26
C THR A 125 -6.69 2.55 14.62
N ILE A 126 -6.94 1.77 15.67
CA ILE A 126 -6.83 2.21 17.07
C ILE A 126 -6.01 1.22 17.90
N VAL A 127 -5.46 1.72 18.99
CA VAL A 127 -4.69 0.94 19.96
C VAL A 127 -5.45 0.91 21.28
N VAL A 128 -5.51 -0.25 21.91
CA VAL A 128 -6.09 -0.41 23.26
C VAL A 128 -5.05 -1.00 24.20
N CYS A 129 -4.84 -0.34 25.35
CA CYS A 129 -3.96 -0.81 26.42
C CYS A 129 -4.67 -0.65 27.76
N ALA A 130 -4.66 -1.69 28.59
CA ALA A 130 -5.30 -1.68 29.93
C ALA A 130 -6.77 -1.19 29.93
N GLY A 131 -7.53 -1.48 28.87
CA GLY A 131 -8.93 -1.03 28.74
C GLY A 131 -9.11 0.38 28.15
N GLU A 132 -8.03 1.16 28.01
CA GLU A 132 -8.07 2.50 27.44
C GLU A 132 -7.82 2.49 25.93
N LEU A 133 -8.63 3.27 25.19
CA LEU A 133 -8.40 3.56 23.78
C LEU A 133 -7.34 4.67 23.66
N LEU A 134 -6.22 4.34 23.04
CA LEU A 134 -5.12 5.26 22.79
C LEU A 134 -5.22 5.81 21.37
N GLY A 135 -5.75 7.03 21.26
CA GLY A 135 -5.77 7.81 20.03
C GLY A 135 -4.40 8.43 19.74
N LYS A 136 -4.39 9.50 18.93
CA LYS A 136 -3.20 10.34 18.76
C LYS A 136 -3.01 11.18 20.03
N PRO A 137 -1.78 11.35 20.51
CA PRO A 137 -1.51 12.25 21.62
C PRO A 137 -1.95 13.68 21.31
N ARG A 138 -2.56 14.34 22.29
CA ARG A 138 -2.96 15.75 22.18
C ARG A 138 -1.76 16.69 22.36
N ASP A 139 -0.86 16.32 23.26
CA ASP A 139 0.35 17.04 23.62
C ASP A 139 1.42 16.08 24.16
N LEU A 140 2.60 16.61 24.50
CA LEU A 140 3.71 15.81 25.03
C LEU A 140 3.39 15.14 26.38
N LYS A 141 2.54 15.74 27.21
CA LYS A 141 2.16 15.16 28.50
C LYS A 141 1.27 13.94 28.28
N ASP A 142 0.31 14.03 27.35
CA ASP A 142 -0.55 12.91 26.96
C ASP A 142 0.27 11.80 26.29
N ALA A 143 1.25 12.14 25.44
CA ALA A 143 2.17 11.16 24.89
C ALA A 143 2.96 10.43 26.00
N ALA A 144 3.50 11.16 26.97
CA ALA A 144 4.22 10.57 28.11
C ALA A 144 3.32 9.66 28.94
N ARG A 145 2.08 10.07 29.21
CA ARG A 145 1.06 9.26 29.88
C ARG A 145 0.77 7.97 29.09
N MET A 146 0.55 8.08 27.78
CA MET A 146 0.29 6.92 26.91
C MET A 146 1.47 5.94 26.91
N ILE A 147 2.71 6.41 26.76
CA ILE A 147 3.89 5.53 26.72
C ILE A 147 4.12 4.88 28.09
N THR A 148 3.91 5.62 29.18
CA THR A 148 3.99 5.08 30.54
C THR A 148 2.94 3.99 30.78
N LEU A 149 1.71 4.20 30.31
CA LEU A 149 0.65 3.19 30.35
C LEU A 149 1.04 1.94 29.54
N GLN A 150 1.73 2.10 28.42
CA GLN A 150 2.12 0.96 27.59
C GLN A 150 3.32 0.20 28.15
N SER A 151 4.23 0.85 28.88
CA SER A 151 5.49 0.27 29.39
C SER A 151 5.29 -1.10 30.05
N GLY A 152 5.94 -2.13 29.50
CA GLY A 152 5.88 -3.50 30.00
C GLY A 152 4.53 -4.20 29.80
N ARG A 153 3.54 -3.60 29.12
CA ARG A 153 2.19 -4.15 28.97
C ARG A 153 1.93 -4.71 27.57
N TRP A 154 0.94 -5.60 27.50
CA TRP A 154 0.36 -6.01 26.23
C TRP A 154 -0.70 -5.02 25.76
N GLN A 155 -0.69 -4.77 24.47
CA GLN A 155 -1.64 -3.92 23.78
C GLN A 155 -2.34 -4.71 22.69
N ARG A 156 -3.51 -4.23 22.26
CA ARG A 156 -4.21 -4.74 21.09
C ARG A 156 -4.38 -3.62 20.08
N VAL A 157 -3.93 -3.88 18.85
CA VAL A 157 -4.14 -2.98 17.71
C VAL A 157 -5.26 -3.53 16.86
N TYR A 158 -6.30 -2.73 16.70
CA TYR A 158 -7.48 -3.04 15.90
C TYR A 158 -7.42 -2.22 14.62
N THR A 159 -7.51 -2.87 13.46
CA THR A 159 -7.73 -2.16 12.19
C THR A 159 -8.97 -2.69 11.50
N GLY A 160 -9.93 -1.79 11.29
CA GLY A 160 -11.06 -2.01 10.41
C GLY A 160 -10.67 -1.68 8.97
N THR A 161 -11.15 -2.49 8.03
CA THR A 161 -10.98 -2.25 6.60
C THR A 161 -12.34 -2.35 5.90
N ALA A 162 -12.56 -1.48 4.92
CA ALA A 162 -13.80 -1.47 4.14
C ALA A 162 -13.48 -1.27 2.66
N LEU A 163 -14.09 -2.08 1.80
CA LEU A 163 -14.02 -1.96 0.35
C LEU A 163 -15.43 -1.71 -0.19
N VAL A 164 -15.61 -0.58 -0.87
CA VAL A 164 -16.85 -0.26 -1.58
C VAL A 164 -16.65 -0.56 -3.06
N VAL A 165 -17.58 -1.29 -3.67
CA VAL A 165 -17.59 -1.63 -5.09
C VAL A 165 -19.00 -1.46 -5.64
N GLY A 166 -19.23 -0.38 -6.40
CA GLY A 166 -20.58 0.03 -6.79
C GLY A 166 -21.45 0.23 -5.54
N ARG A 167 -22.58 -0.47 -5.45
CA ARG A 167 -23.50 -0.40 -4.29
C ARG A 167 -23.13 -1.35 -3.14
N ARG A 168 -22.12 -2.19 -3.30
CA ARG A 168 -21.75 -3.23 -2.32
C ARG A 168 -20.66 -2.73 -1.40
N VAL A 169 -20.78 -3.06 -0.11
CA VAL A 169 -19.78 -2.75 0.91
C VAL A 169 -19.30 -4.06 1.52
N PHE A 170 -17.98 -4.24 1.56
CA PHE A 170 -17.33 -5.38 2.20
C PHE A 170 -16.47 -4.85 3.33
N THR A 171 -16.60 -5.42 4.53
CA THR A 171 -15.79 -5.05 5.69
C THR A 171 -15.06 -6.25 6.28
N ASP A 172 -13.95 -5.97 6.94
CA ASP A 172 -13.09 -6.95 7.62
C ASP A 172 -12.34 -6.26 8.78
N LEU A 173 -11.90 -7.05 9.75
CA LEU A 173 -11.25 -6.61 10.99
C LEU A 173 -9.98 -7.44 11.21
N ALA A 174 -8.88 -6.77 11.53
CA ALA A 174 -7.68 -7.42 12.04
C ALA A 174 -7.39 -6.97 13.47
N VAL A 175 -6.91 -7.90 14.29
CA VAL A 175 -6.47 -7.64 15.67
C VAL A 175 -5.08 -8.22 15.84
N THR A 176 -4.16 -7.45 16.42
CA THR A 176 -2.78 -7.89 16.66
C THR A 176 -2.34 -7.48 18.06
N LYS A 177 -1.64 -8.39 18.76
CA LYS A 177 -1.11 -8.10 20.09
C LYS A 177 0.32 -7.56 19.97
N VAL A 178 0.61 -6.50 20.71
CA VAL A 178 1.95 -5.89 20.77
C VAL A 178 2.38 -5.82 22.23
N LYS A 179 3.52 -6.42 22.56
CA LYS A 179 4.15 -6.32 23.87
C LYS A 179 5.11 -5.14 23.83
N ALA A 180 4.92 -4.19 24.72
CA ALA A 180 5.88 -3.14 24.95
C ALA A 180 6.96 -3.58 25.94
N ARG A 181 8.20 -3.14 25.71
CA ARG A 181 9.31 -3.29 26.64
C ARG A 181 9.01 -2.51 27.92
N ARG A 182 9.58 -2.94 29.03
CA ARG A 182 9.63 -2.12 30.25
C ARG A 182 10.63 -0.98 30.03
N LEU A 183 10.18 0.25 30.23
CA LEU A 183 10.96 1.47 30.03
C LEU A 183 11.36 2.08 31.37
N ASP A 184 12.60 2.56 31.45
CA ASP A 184 13.07 3.46 32.50
C ASP A 184 12.63 4.93 32.22
N ALA A 185 12.79 5.80 33.22
CA ALA A 185 12.40 7.20 33.13
C ALA A 185 13.13 7.96 32.00
N GLY A 186 14.37 7.61 31.69
CA GLY A 186 15.14 8.22 30.62
C GLY A 186 14.59 7.87 29.24
N ARG A 187 14.24 6.61 29.02
CA ARG A 187 13.59 6.13 27.77
C ARG A 187 12.21 6.72 27.59
N LEU A 188 11.40 6.81 28.65
CA LEU A 188 10.06 7.42 28.59
C LEU A 188 10.12 8.85 28.05
N ARG A 189 11.01 9.68 28.60
CA ARG A 189 11.21 11.07 28.14
C ARG A 189 11.60 11.14 26.66
N ARG A 190 12.55 10.31 26.22
CA ARG A 190 13.01 10.29 24.82
C ARG A 190 11.91 9.90 23.83
N LEU A 191 10.98 9.04 24.22
CA LEU A 191 9.93 8.54 23.32
C LEU A 191 8.69 9.42 23.25
N SER A 192 8.42 10.21 24.30
CA SER A 192 7.20 11.01 24.44
C SER A 192 7.01 12.08 23.36
N GLY A 193 8.08 12.49 22.66
CA GLY A 193 7.99 13.42 21.53
C GLY A 193 8.00 12.78 20.14
N LYS A 194 8.32 11.48 20.02
CA LYS A 194 8.74 10.91 18.72
C LYS A 194 7.57 10.66 17.75
N HIS A 195 6.36 10.44 18.26
CA HIS A 195 5.27 9.83 17.49
C HIS A 195 3.89 10.49 17.73
N MET A 196 3.87 11.82 17.73
CA MET A 196 2.66 12.62 17.94
C MET A 196 1.55 12.40 16.90
N ASP A 197 1.89 11.93 15.69
CA ASP A 197 0.94 11.68 14.61
C ASP A 197 0.31 10.26 14.64
N LYS A 198 0.66 9.44 15.65
CA LYS A 198 0.35 8.00 15.69
C LYS A 198 -0.49 7.60 16.89
N ALA A 199 -1.46 6.72 16.64
CA ALA A 199 -2.24 6.12 17.72
C ALA A 199 -1.32 5.37 18.70
N GLY A 200 -1.43 5.68 19.99
CA GLY A 200 -0.58 5.09 21.02
C GLY A 200 0.87 5.61 21.06
N ALA A 201 1.23 6.64 20.30
CA ALA A 201 2.57 7.24 20.33
C ALA A 201 3.74 6.27 20.04
N TYR A 202 3.55 5.26 19.18
CA TYR A 202 4.62 4.38 18.69
C TYR A 202 4.51 4.03 17.20
N ALA A 203 5.59 3.56 16.59
CA ALA A 203 5.75 3.29 15.17
C ALA A 203 6.49 1.97 14.88
N VAL A 204 5.76 0.88 14.64
CA VAL A 204 6.33 -0.41 14.17
C VAL A 204 6.90 -0.36 12.75
N GLN A 205 6.74 0.76 12.04
CA GLN A 205 7.20 0.87 10.65
C GLN A 205 8.72 0.92 10.52
N ASP A 206 9.41 1.40 11.55
CA ASP A 206 10.86 1.29 11.67
C ASP A 206 11.13 -0.08 12.30
N ASP A 207 12.01 -0.89 11.72
CA ASP A 207 12.28 -2.26 12.19
C ASP A 207 12.77 -2.39 13.65
N HIS A 208 12.98 -1.25 14.33
CA HIS A 208 13.50 -1.15 15.67
C HIS A 208 12.80 -0.04 16.49
N ASP A 209 11.47 -0.05 16.58
CA ASP A 209 10.82 0.80 17.59
C ASP A 209 11.26 0.37 19.00
N PRO A 210 11.90 1.25 19.78
CA PRO A 210 12.41 0.92 21.11
C PRO A 210 11.32 0.61 22.14
N LEU A 211 10.06 0.96 21.87
CA LEU A 211 8.93 0.54 22.69
C LEU A 211 8.59 -0.94 22.46
N VAL A 212 8.80 -1.49 21.27
CA VAL A 212 8.25 -2.78 20.88
C VAL A 212 9.20 -3.93 21.25
N GLU A 213 8.69 -4.87 22.03
CA GLU A 213 9.39 -6.10 22.42
C GLU A 213 9.01 -7.25 21.50
N LYS A 214 7.70 -7.45 21.29
CA LYS A 214 7.15 -8.59 20.56
C LYS A 214 5.83 -8.26 19.88
N ILE A 215 5.62 -8.79 18.69
CA ILE A 215 4.35 -8.71 17.97
C ILE A 215 3.81 -10.13 17.77
N VAL A 216 2.53 -10.34 18.09
CA VAL A 216 1.82 -11.60 17.84
C VAL A 216 0.61 -11.28 16.97
N GLY A 217 0.74 -11.55 15.67
CA GLY A 217 -0.28 -11.29 14.66
C GLY A 217 0.30 -10.68 13.39
N ASP A 218 -0.47 -9.77 12.77
CA ASP A 218 -0.15 -9.17 11.48
C ASP A 218 0.59 -7.83 11.68
N ARG A 219 1.81 -7.72 11.16
CA ARG A 219 2.59 -6.48 11.27
C ARG A 219 1.95 -5.34 10.47
N ASP A 220 1.40 -5.62 9.29
CA ASP A 220 0.75 -4.60 8.45
C ASP A 220 -0.49 -4.04 9.15
N ASN A 221 -1.17 -4.86 9.96
CA ASN A 221 -2.24 -4.41 10.83
C ASN A 221 -1.77 -3.34 11.83
N VAL A 222 -0.61 -3.56 12.46
CA VAL A 222 -0.04 -2.62 13.43
C VAL A 222 0.39 -1.31 12.77
N VAL A 223 0.96 -1.38 11.56
CA VAL A 223 1.33 -0.19 10.79
C VAL A 223 0.10 0.57 10.30
N GLY A 224 -1.00 -0.13 10.04
CA GLY A 224 -2.34 0.44 9.88
C GLY A 224 -3.11 0.04 8.63
N LEU A 225 -2.68 -1.00 7.90
CA LEU A 225 -3.44 -1.58 6.80
C LEU A 225 -3.17 -3.10 6.65
N PRO A 226 -3.99 -3.97 7.26
CA PRO A 226 -3.80 -5.42 7.20
C PRO A 226 -4.01 -5.97 5.79
N MET A 227 -2.92 -6.23 5.06
CA MET A 227 -2.99 -6.67 3.66
C MET A 227 -3.69 -8.02 3.50
N ARG A 228 -3.65 -8.88 4.52
CA ARG A 228 -4.43 -10.12 4.53
C ARG A 228 -5.94 -9.84 4.44
N SER A 229 -6.44 -8.89 5.23
CA SER A 229 -7.84 -8.45 5.17
C SER A 229 -8.17 -7.80 3.84
N VAL A 230 -7.31 -6.90 3.33
CA VAL A 230 -7.50 -6.26 2.01
C VAL A 230 -7.62 -7.29 0.89
N ARG A 231 -6.76 -8.32 0.88
CA ARG A 231 -6.82 -9.41 -0.11
C ARG A 231 -8.13 -10.21 -0.01
N ARG A 232 -8.61 -10.51 1.21
CA ARG A 232 -9.92 -11.17 1.41
C ARG A 232 -11.07 -10.32 0.89
N LEU A 233 -11.06 -9.01 1.15
CA LEU A 233 -12.07 -8.09 0.64
C LEU A 233 -12.10 -8.06 -0.89
N LEU A 234 -10.93 -7.96 -1.53
CA LEU A 234 -10.81 -7.98 -2.99
C LEU A 234 -11.31 -9.31 -3.59
N ALA A 235 -10.96 -10.44 -2.97
CA ALA A 235 -11.42 -11.77 -3.40
C ALA A 235 -12.96 -11.91 -3.28
N ARG A 236 -13.54 -11.48 -2.15
CA ARG A 236 -15.00 -11.47 -1.92
C ARG A 236 -15.71 -10.59 -2.96
N ALA A 237 -15.16 -9.41 -3.26
CA ALA A 237 -15.71 -8.52 -4.29
C ALA A 237 -15.63 -9.11 -5.70
N ALA A 238 -14.55 -9.82 -6.04
CA ALA A 238 -14.40 -10.49 -7.33
C ALA A 238 -15.39 -11.66 -7.49
N ALA A 239 -15.56 -12.49 -6.45
CA ALA A 239 -16.55 -13.57 -6.45
C ALA A 239 -17.99 -13.04 -6.58
N ALA A 240 -18.28 -11.98 -5.83
CA ALA A 240 -19.54 -11.26 -5.88
C ALA A 240 -19.94 -10.77 -7.28
N ARG A 241 -18.99 -10.28 -8.08
CA ARG A 241 -19.23 -9.84 -9.47
C ARG A 241 -19.55 -10.99 -10.41
N ARG A 242 -18.78 -12.09 -10.33
CA ARG A 242 -18.99 -13.28 -11.16
C ARG A 242 -20.38 -13.88 -10.98
N ASN A 243 -20.87 -13.93 -9.73
CA ASN A 243 -22.20 -14.46 -9.45
C ASN A 243 -23.32 -13.57 -10.01
N SER A 244 -23.11 -12.25 -10.07
CA SER A 244 -24.07 -11.32 -10.67
C SER A 244 -24.06 -11.37 -12.20
N GLU A 245 -22.90 -11.57 -12.84
CA GLU A 245 -22.79 -11.72 -14.29
C GLU A 245 -23.33 -13.06 -14.79
N ALA A 246 -23.15 -14.15 -14.02
CA ALA A 246 -23.69 -15.46 -14.34
C ALA A 246 -25.22 -15.55 -14.21
N ALA A 247 -25.85 -14.62 -13.48
CA ALA A 247 -27.30 -14.59 -13.23
C ALA A 247 -28.09 -13.78 -14.29
N LEU A 248 -27.43 -13.14 -15.26
CA LEU A 248 -28.11 -12.44 -16.36
C LEU A 248 -28.58 -13.45 -17.42
N PRO A 249 -29.85 -13.40 -17.87
CA PRO A 249 -30.33 -14.28 -18.94
C PRO A 249 -29.52 -14.01 -20.22
N ARG A 250 -28.96 -15.07 -20.81
CA ARG A 250 -28.28 -14.97 -22.11
C ARG A 250 -29.29 -14.44 -23.14
N PRO A 251 -28.93 -13.47 -23.99
CA PRO A 251 -29.83 -13.02 -25.04
C PRO A 251 -30.17 -14.22 -25.92
N MET A 252 -31.47 -14.54 -26.02
CA MET A 252 -31.96 -15.60 -26.90
C MET A 252 -31.51 -15.26 -28.32
N ALA A 253 -30.76 -16.17 -28.94
CA ALA A 253 -30.38 -16.06 -30.34
C ALA A 253 -31.66 -15.85 -31.14
N ARG A 254 -31.77 -14.70 -31.83
CA ARG A 254 -32.87 -14.43 -32.76
C ARG A 254 -32.90 -15.57 -33.77
N ALA A 255 -33.94 -16.40 -33.70
CA ALA A 255 -34.26 -17.38 -34.71
C ALA A 255 -34.34 -16.64 -36.05
N ARG A 256 -33.40 -16.94 -36.95
CA ARG A 256 -33.49 -16.56 -38.36
C ARG A 256 -34.76 -17.21 -38.89
N ARG A 257 -35.82 -16.42 -39.12
CA ARG A 257 -36.94 -16.83 -39.95
C ARG A 257 -36.40 -16.97 -41.38
N ALA A 258 -36.22 -18.20 -41.82
CA ALA A 258 -36.12 -18.50 -43.24
C ALA A 258 -37.53 -18.28 -43.84
N ARG A 259 -37.58 -17.48 -44.91
CA ARG A 259 -38.69 -17.47 -45.86
C ARG A 259 -38.39 -18.48 -46.94
#